data_AF-A0A4Y2RGN2-F1
#
_entry.id   AF-A0A4Y2RGN2-F1
#
_cell.length_a   1.000
_cell.length_b   1.000
_cell.length_c   1.000
_cell.angle_alpha   90.00
_cell.angle_beta   90.00
_cell.angle_gamma   90.00
#
_symmetry.space_group_name_H-M   'P 1'
#
loop_
_entity.id
_entity.type
_entity.pdbx_description
1 polymer ?
#
loop_
_entity_poly.entity_id
_entity_poly.type
_entity_poly.pdbx_seq_one_letter_code
_entity_poly.pdbx_strand_id
1 'polypeptide(L)'
;MLQKDRLKTELGVIYRSDFRNMTGVISLLQFIIENNLQTTFSETYKVLLIIVTIPMTTDEAESCFSTLKRVKTFLRKTMSEDRLSALAILSIEKRMTNGIPKFNENVIDLFALKKDRRVDLIYESCT
;
A
#
# COMPACT_ATOMS: atom_id res chain seq x y z
N MET A 1 16.04 20.26 1.91
CA MET A 1 15.66 20.87 3.20
C MET A 1 14.44 21.75 2.96
N LEU A 2 13.40 21.65 3.79
CA LEU A 2 12.15 22.38 3.60
C LEU A 2 12.37 23.89 3.78
N GLN A 3 11.94 24.72 2.83
CA GLN A 3 12.11 26.18 2.90
C GLN A 3 10.94 26.83 3.66
N LYS A 4 11.20 27.17 4.93
CA LYS A 4 10.18 27.66 5.86
C LYS A 4 9.49 28.96 5.42
N ASP A 5 10.24 29.90 4.84
CA ASP A 5 9.68 31.19 4.40
C ASP A 5 8.78 31.05 3.16
N ARG A 6 9.17 30.18 2.23
CA ARG A 6 8.34 29.82 1.07
C ARG A 6 7.09 29.07 1.50
N LEU A 7 7.23 28.08 2.38
CA LEU A 7 6.09 27.35 2.93
C LEU A 7 5.09 28.30 3.59
N LYS A 8 5.55 29.26 4.39
CA LYS A 8 4.65 30.21 5.07
C LYS A 8 3.88 31.10 4.08
N THR A 9 4.53 31.49 2.99
CA THR A 9 3.91 32.30 1.94
C THR A 9 2.89 31.49 1.14
N GLU A 10 3.27 30.27 0.74
CA GLU A 10 2.42 29.30 0.04
C GLU A 10 1.18 28.92 0.85
N LEU A 11 1.37 28.55 2.12
CA LEU A 11 0.28 28.25 3.04
C LEU A 11 -0.59 29.49 3.27
N GLY A 12 0.02 30.68 3.37
CA GLY A 12 -0.69 31.94 3.48
C GLY A 12 -1.63 32.21 2.30
N VAL A 13 -1.24 31.85 1.08
CA VAL A 13 -2.11 31.94 -0.11
C VAL A 13 -3.26 30.95 -0.01
N ILE A 14 -2.97 29.68 0.31
CA ILE A 14 -3.97 28.61 0.44
C ILE A 14 -5.01 28.93 1.53
N TYR A 15 -4.59 29.45 2.68
CA TYR A 15 -5.48 29.82 3.78
C TYR A 15 -6.24 31.14 3.56
N ARG A 16 -5.75 32.01 2.67
CA ARG A 16 -6.41 33.28 2.29
C ARG A 16 -7.47 33.11 1.21
N SER A 17 -7.32 32.12 0.34
CA SER A 17 -8.30 31.83 -0.72
C SER A 17 -9.43 30.92 -0.21
N ASP A 18 -10.51 30.77 -0.98
CA ASP A 18 -11.72 30.03 -0.61
C ASP A 18 -11.54 28.50 -0.45
N PHE A 19 -10.30 28.01 -0.32
CA PHE A 19 -9.97 26.61 0.00
C PHE A 19 -10.48 26.14 1.37
N ARG A 20 -11.12 27.02 2.15
CA ARG A 20 -11.80 26.69 3.42
C ARG A 20 -12.86 25.59 3.30
N ASN A 21 -13.36 25.34 2.09
CA ASN A 21 -14.33 24.29 1.81
C ASN A 21 -13.71 22.90 1.55
N MET A 22 -12.38 22.77 1.44
CA MET A 22 -11.72 21.47 1.29
C MET A 22 -11.50 20.82 2.66
N THR A 23 -12.41 19.93 3.04
CA THR A 23 -12.40 19.22 4.33
C THR A 23 -11.40 18.07 4.41
N GLY A 24 -10.47 17.92 3.46
CA GLY A 24 -9.55 16.79 3.39
C GLY A 24 -8.18 17.11 2.78
N VAL A 25 -7.13 16.62 3.45
CA VAL A 25 -5.72 16.69 3.00
C VAL A 25 -5.56 16.04 1.62
N ILE A 26 -6.28 14.94 1.38
CA ILE A 26 -6.29 14.20 0.11
C ILE A 26 -6.94 15.03 -1.00
N SER A 27 -8.09 15.66 -0.72
CA SER A 27 -8.80 16.52 -1.69
C SER A 27 -7.96 17.72 -2.10
N LEU A 28 -7.21 18.30 -1.15
CA LEU A 28 -6.31 19.41 -1.41
C LEU A 28 -5.08 18.98 -2.23
N LEU A 29 -4.52 17.79 -1.95
CA LEU A 29 -3.44 17.22 -2.74
C LEU A 29 -3.90 16.94 -4.19
N GLN A 30 -5.08 16.35 -4.36
CA GLN A 30 -5.64 16.05 -5.66
C GLN A 30 -5.89 17.33 -6.48
N PHE A 31 -6.43 18.39 -5.85
CA PHE A 31 -6.60 19.68 -6.50
C PHE A 31 -5.28 20.30 -6.99
N ILE A 32 -4.21 20.22 -6.18
CA ILE A 32 -2.89 20.73 -6.56
C ILE A 32 -2.33 19.98 -7.78
N ILE A 33 -2.60 18.67 -7.86
CA ILE A 33 -2.19 17.83 -8.98
C ILE A 33 -3.01 18.15 -10.23
N GLU A 34 -4.34 18.22 -10.12
CA GLU A 34 -5.26 18.49 -11.24
C GLU A 34 -5.02 19.87 -11.88
N ASN A 35 -4.63 20.87 -11.08
CA ASN A 35 -4.35 22.21 -11.57
C ASN A 35 -2.87 22.44 -11.94
N ASN A 36 -2.04 21.38 -11.94
CA ASN A 36 -0.59 21.47 -12.20
C ASN A 36 0.16 22.49 -11.33
N LEU A 37 -0.31 22.72 -10.09
CA LEU A 37 0.26 23.72 -9.19
C LEU A 37 1.44 23.18 -8.36
N GLN A 38 1.96 22.02 -8.72
CA GLN A 38 3.05 21.34 -8.00
C GLN A 38 4.35 22.17 -7.97
N THR A 39 4.59 22.97 -9.02
CA THR A 39 5.75 23.86 -9.12
C THR A 39 5.56 25.15 -8.31
N THR A 40 4.33 25.66 -8.25
CA THR A 40 3.95 26.87 -7.49
C THR A 40 3.90 26.61 -5.99
N PHE A 41 3.36 25.46 -5.57
CA PHE A 41 3.22 25.05 -4.17
C PHE A 41 4.17 23.91 -3.81
N SER A 42 5.44 24.01 -4.22
CA SER A 42 6.39 22.91 -4.11
C SER A 42 6.68 22.49 -2.67
N GLU A 43 6.67 23.42 -1.72
CA GLU A 43 6.94 23.11 -0.30
C GLU A 43 5.68 22.56 0.37
N THR A 44 4.53 23.16 0.05
CA THR A 44 3.23 22.68 0.56
C THR A 44 2.91 21.28 0.06
N TYR A 45 3.17 21.00 -1.22
CA TYR A 45 3.01 19.68 -1.83
C TYR A 45 3.86 18.61 -1.12
N LYS A 46 5.13 18.91 -0.79
CA LYS A 46 5.99 17.99 -0.03
C LYS A 46 5.43 17.70 1.36
N VAL A 47 4.95 18.73 2.07
CA VAL A 47 4.34 18.58 3.39
C VAL A 47 3.07 17.73 3.31
N LEU A 48 2.21 18.00 2.33
CA LEU A 48 1.01 17.22 2.06
C LEU A 48 1.35 15.77 1.75
N LEU A 49 2.38 15.52 0.95
CA LEU A 49 2.84 14.17 0.62
C LEU A 49 3.32 13.42 1.86
N ILE A 50 4.09 14.07 2.73
CA ILE A 50 4.52 13.50 4.02
C ILE A 50 3.31 13.20 4.91
N ILE A 51 2.36 14.14 5.01
CA ILE A 51 1.13 13.99 5.81
C ILE A 51 0.19 12.94 5.20
N VAL A 52 0.22 12.65 3.90
CA VAL A 52 -0.58 11.56 3.33
C VAL A 52 0.16 10.23 3.53
N THR A 53 1.47 10.19 3.34
CA THR A 53 2.27 8.96 3.40
C THR A 53 2.40 8.42 4.83
N ILE A 54 2.61 9.27 5.84
CA ILE A 54 2.81 8.84 7.23
C ILE A 54 1.55 8.18 7.84
N PRO A 55 0.35 8.80 7.87
CA PRO A 55 -0.84 8.19 8.43
C PRO A 55 -1.44 7.11 7.53
N MET A 56 -1.27 7.20 6.21
CA MET A 56 -1.72 6.12 5.32
C MET A 56 -0.87 4.87 5.51
N THR A 57 0.42 5.00 5.83
CA THR A 57 1.24 3.82 6.14
C THR A 57 0.94 3.24 7.51
N THR A 58 0.53 4.01 8.52
CA THR A 58 0.25 3.42 9.84
C THR A 58 -1.01 2.56 9.85
N ASP A 59 -2.14 3.04 9.31
CA ASP A 59 -3.39 2.26 9.33
C ASP A 59 -3.37 1.11 8.30
N GLU A 60 -2.83 1.34 7.10
CA GLU A 60 -2.69 0.28 6.10
C GLU A 60 -1.66 -0.77 6.52
N ALA A 61 -0.55 -0.39 7.17
CA ALA A 61 0.39 -1.36 7.74
C ALA A 61 -0.24 -2.10 8.91
N GLU A 62 -0.95 -1.43 9.83
CA GLU A 62 -1.66 -2.09 10.92
C GLU A 62 -2.74 -3.07 10.41
N SER A 63 -3.49 -2.69 9.37
CA SER A 63 -4.45 -3.54 8.67
C SER A 63 -3.76 -4.72 7.98
N CYS A 64 -2.64 -4.49 7.30
CA CYS A 64 -1.83 -5.53 6.68
C CYS A 64 -1.24 -6.50 7.71
N PHE A 65 -0.64 -5.99 8.80
CA PHE A 65 -0.11 -6.80 9.89
C PHE A 65 -1.20 -7.55 10.65
N SER A 66 -2.39 -6.95 10.83
CA SER A 66 -3.55 -7.61 11.43
C SER A 66 -4.06 -8.75 10.55
N THR A 67 -4.12 -8.52 9.23
CA THR A 67 -4.48 -9.54 8.25
C THR A 67 -3.44 -10.66 8.22
N LEU A 68 -2.16 -10.32 8.19
CA LEU A 68 -1.04 -11.27 8.27
C LEU A 68 -1.07 -12.04 9.59
N LYS A 69 -1.40 -11.40 10.71
CA LYS A 69 -1.55 -12.03 12.02
C LYS A 69 -2.73 -13.00 12.03
N ARG A 70 -3.87 -12.68 11.39
CA ARG A 70 -4.99 -13.62 11.18
C ARG A 70 -4.59 -14.79 10.30
N VAL A 71 -3.90 -14.56 9.19
CA VAL A 71 -3.37 -15.61 8.30
C VAL A 71 -2.39 -16.50 9.05
N LYS A 72 -1.43 -15.92 9.76
CA LYS A 72 -0.46 -16.63 10.61
C LYS A 72 -1.15 -17.43 11.71
N THR A 73 -2.20 -16.89 12.33
CA THR A 73 -2.97 -17.57 13.39
C THR A 73 -3.82 -18.71 12.82
N PHE A 74 -4.45 -18.51 11.66
CA PHE A 74 -5.23 -19.52 10.96
C PHE A 74 -4.36 -20.69 10.50
N LEU A 75 -3.13 -20.42 10.04
CA LEU A 75 -2.19 -21.42 9.55
C LEU A 75 -1.27 -22.00 10.65
N ARG A 76 -1.43 -21.56 11.91
CA ARG A 76 -0.48 -21.74 13.02
C ARG A 76 -0.30 -23.16 13.57
N LYS A 77 -0.78 -24.21 12.89
CA LYS A 77 -0.40 -25.56 13.31
C LYS A 77 0.83 -26.13 12.61
N THR A 78 1.32 -25.60 11.48
CA THR A 78 2.49 -26.23 10.80
C THR A 78 3.23 -25.40 9.73
N MET A 79 3.22 -24.06 9.74
CA MET A 79 3.90 -23.26 8.70
C MET A 79 5.26 -22.68 9.12
N SER A 80 6.26 -22.83 8.25
CA SER A 80 7.54 -22.12 8.30
C SER A 80 7.37 -20.64 7.91
N GLU A 81 8.31 -19.80 8.32
CA GLU A 81 8.32 -18.36 8.04
C GLU A 81 8.37 -18.07 6.53
N ASP A 82 9.15 -18.82 5.76
CA ASP A 82 9.25 -18.66 4.30
C ASP A 82 7.92 -18.88 3.58
N ARG A 83 7.16 -19.91 4.00
CA ARG A 83 5.84 -20.19 3.43
C ARG A 83 4.83 -19.10 3.77
N LEU A 84 4.92 -18.50 4.96
CA LEU A 84 4.08 -17.38 5.35
C LEU A 84 4.38 -16.15 4.51
N SER A 85 5.65 -15.86 4.27
CA SER A 85 6.09 -14.73 3.42
C SER A 85 5.60 -14.91 1.98
N ALA A 86 5.76 -16.10 1.39
CA ALA A 86 5.25 -16.38 0.05
C ALA A 86 3.72 -16.23 -0.04
N LEU A 87 2.97 -16.66 0.98
CA LEU A 87 1.52 -16.49 1.04
C LEU A 87 1.09 -15.02 1.23
N ALA A 88 1.86 -14.26 2.00
CA ALA A 88 1.63 -12.84 2.20
C ALA A 88 1.76 -12.09 0.87
N ILE A 89 2.81 -12.40 0.09
CA ILE A 89 3.03 -11.84 -1.24
C ILE A 89 1.88 -12.20 -2.17
N LEU A 90 1.44 -13.47 -2.21
CA LEU A 90 0.25 -13.88 -2.97
C LEU A 90 -1.03 -13.14 -2.55
N SER A 91 -1.18 -12.83 -1.25
CA SER A 91 -2.32 -12.07 -0.75
C SER A 91 -2.28 -10.59 -1.14
N ILE A 92 -1.09 -9.99 -1.21
CA ILE A 92 -0.88 -8.62 -1.68
C ILE A 92 -1.14 -8.55 -3.19
N GLU A 93 -0.57 -9.49 -3.95
CA GLU A 93 -0.71 -9.62 -5.40
C GLU A 93 -2.01 -10.30 -5.85
N LYS A 94 -3.00 -10.42 -4.95
CA LYS A 94 -4.27 -11.11 -5.20
C LYS A 94 -4.99 -10.58 -6.44
N ARG A 95 -4.85 -9.29 -6.78
CA ARG A 95 -5.43 -8.73 -8.01
C ARG A 95 -4.82 -9.35 -9.26
N MET A 96 -3.50 -9.56 -9.27
CA MET A 96 -2.79 -10.21 -10.36
C MET A 96 -3.11 -11.70 -10.41
N THR A 97 -3.15 -12.36 -9.25
CA THR A 97 -3.54 -13.78 -9.16
C THR A 97 -4.97 -14.03 -9.65
N ASN A 98 -5.91 -13.13 -9.37
CA ASN A 98 -7.29 -13.20 -9.87
C ASN A 98 -7.39 -12.97 -11.38
N GLY A 99 -6.39 -12.34 -12.00
CA GLY A 99 -6.29 -12.18 -13.45
C GLY A 99 -5.80 -13.43 -14.17
N ILE A 100 -5.25 -14.42 -13.44
CA ILE A 100 -4.81 -15.69 -14.02
C ILE A 100 -6.01 -16.63 -14.10
N PRO A 101 -6.45 -17.02 -15.32
CA PRO A 101 -7.56 -17.94 -15.48
C PRO A 101 -7.24 -19.28 -14.81
N LYS A 102 -8.19 -19.81 -14.04
CA LYS A 102 -8.11 -21.12 -13.38
C LYS A 102 -6.91 -21.29 -12.43
N PHE A 103 -6.34 -20.20 -11.89
CA PHE A 103 -5.22 -20.28 -10.95
C PHE A 103 -5.48 -21.26 -9.80
N ASN A 104 -6.64 -21.18 -9.15
CA ASN A 104 -6.99 -22.07 -8.04
C ASN A 104 -7.09 -23.53 -8.46
N GLU A 105 -7.68 -23.82 -9.64
CA GLU A 105 -7.79 -25.18 -10.18
C GLU A 105 -6.40 -25.76 -10.45
N ASN A 106 -5.53 -24.98 -11.12
CA ASN A 106 -4.15 -25.40 -11.43
C ASN A 106 -3.33 -25.66 -10.16
N VAL A 107 -3.52 -24.83 -9.12
CA VAL A 107 -2.88 -25.05 -7.83
C VAL A 107 -3.42 -26.33 -7.20
N ILE A 108 -4.74 -26.54 -7.15
CA ILE A 108 -5.34 -27.77 -6.60
C ILE A 108 -4.84 -29.01 -7.33
N ASP A 109 -4.78 -28.99 -8.66
CA ASP A 109 -4.28 -30.10 -9.48
C ASP A 109 -2.80 -30.39 -9.21
N LEU A 110 -1.98 -29.34 -9.07
CA LEU A 110 -0.56 -29.47 -8.69
C LEU A 110 -0.41 -30.14 -7.30
N PHE A 111 -1.25 -29.75 -6.34
CA PHE A 111 -1.28 -30.36 -5.01
C PHE A 111 -1.80 -31.81 -5.05
N ALA A 112 -2.77 -32.12 -5.91
CA ALA A 112 -3.32 -33.47 -6.08
C ALA A 112 -2.32 -34.43 -6.76
N LEU A 113 -1.49 -33.92 -7.67
CA LEU A 113 -0.44 -34.69 -8.36
C LEU A 113 0.75 -34.99 -7.45
N LYS A 114 1.01 -34.15 -6.43
CA LYS A 114 2.09 -34.40 -5.48
C LYS A 114 1.66 -35.44 -4.43
N LYS A 115 2.44 -36.52 -4.33
CA LYS A 115 2.29 -37.55 -3.27
C LYS A 115 2.52 -36.99 -1.87
N ASP A 116 3.30 -35.92 -1.75
CA ASP A 116 3.60 -35.27 -0.48
C ASP A 116 2.54 -34.23 -0.13
N ARG A 117 2.11 -34.20 1.13
CA ARG A 117 1.09 -33.26 1.63
C ARG A 117 1.62 -31.84 1.77
N ARG A 118 2.92 -31.63 1.57
CA ARG A 118 3.58 -30.33 1.69
C ARG A 118 4.17 -29.90 0.35
N VAL A 119 3.83 -28.69 -0.06
CA VAL A 119 4.44 -27.99 -1.18
C VAL A 119 5.16 -26.78 -0.63
N ASP A 120 6.44 -26.67 -0.95
CA ASP A 120 7.23 -25.49 -0.66
C ASP A 120 6.83 -24.40 -1.64
N LEU A 121 6.33 -23.30 -1.07
CA LEU A 121 6.00 -22.09 -1.80
C LEU A 121 7.22 -21.18 -1.66
N ILE A 122 8.11 -21.24 -2.64
CA ILE A 122 9.32 -20.42 -2.70
C ILE A 122 9.00 -19.25 -3.61
N TYR A 123 9.09 -18.04 -3.07
CA TYR A 123 9.07 -16.83 -3.87
C TYR A 123 10.52 -16.52 -4.27
N GLU A 124 10.85 -16.76 -5.54
CA GLU A 124 12.09 -16.23 -6.10
C GLU A 124 11.80 -14.85 -6.69
N SER A 125 12.34 -13.82 -6.05
CA SER A 125 12.41 -12.49 -6.65
C SER A 125 13.35 -12.57 -7.85
N CYS A 126 12.80 -12.49 -9.06
CA CYS A 126 13.59 -12.29 -10.27
C CYS A 126 14.42 -11.01 -10.08
N THR A 127 15.72 -11.19 -9.88
CA THR A 127 16.72 -10.11 -9.83
C THR A 127 17.49 -10.15 -11.14
#